data_AF-D5V618-F1
#
_entry.id   AF-D5V618-F1
#
_cell.length_a   1.000
_cell.length_b   1.000
_cell.length_c   1.000
_cell.angle_alpha   90.00
_cell.angle_beta   90.00
_cell.angle_gamma   90.00
#
_symmetry.space_group_name_H-M   'P 1'
#
loop_
_entity.id
_entity.type
_entity.pdbx_description
1 polymer ?
#
loop_
_entity_poly.entity_id
_entity_poly.type
_entity_poly.pdbx_seq_one_letter_code
_entity_poly.pdbx_strand_id
1 'polypeptide(L)' 'MNLSKSLYTKGIQCPKALWLKKYKKEVLTPPDEQALAIFETGNIVGALACQLFPEGREVPYTTN' A
#
# COMPACT_ATOMS: atom_id res chain seq x y z
N MET A 1 -16.71 1.59 -3.74
CA MET A 1 -15.82 0.65 -3.05
C MET A 1 -14.37 1.03 -3.40
N ASN A 2 -13.68 1.77 -2.55
CA ASN A 2 -12.34 2.30 -2.91
C ASN A 2 -11.27 1.20 -2.72
N LEU A 3 -10.53 0.94 -3.79
CA LEU A 3 -9.38 0.02 -3.82
C LEU A 3 -8.11 0.87 -3.95
N SER A 4 -7.24 0.80 -2.94
CA SER A 4 -5.87 1.27 -3.09
C SER A 4 -5.10 0.34 -4.03
N LYS A 5 -3.95 0.78 -4.53
CA LYS A 5 -3.00 -0.08 -5.28
C LYS A 5 -2.71 -1.39 -4.55
N SER A 6 -2.45 -1.31 -3.24
CA SER A 6 -2.18 -2.49 -2.41
C SER A 6 -3.39 -3.42 -2.22
N LEU A 7 -4.61 -2.88 -2.15
CA LEU A 7 -5.83 -3.69 -2.10
C LEU A 7 -6.10 -4.38 -3.44
N TYR A 8 -5.88 -3.68 -4.56
CA TYR A 8 -6.01 -4.25 -5.89
C TYR A 8 -5.04 -5.41 -6.10
N THR A 9 -3.74 -5.20 -5.87
CA THR A 9 -2.74 -6.27 -6.04
C THR A 9 -2.99 -7.45 -5.10
N LYS A 10 -3.40 -7.18 -3.85
CA LYS A 10 -3.80 -8.24 -2.91
C LYS A 10 -5.01 -9.03 -3.41
N GLY A 11 -6.00 -8.38 -4.01
CA GLY A 11 -7.16 -9.04 -4.62
C GLY A 11 -6.78 -9.93 -5.80
N ILE A 12 -5.89 -9.44 -6.67
CA ILE A 12 -5.36 -10.21 -7.81
C ILE A 12 -4.58 -11.44 -7.34
N GLN A 13 -3.76 -11.29 -6.29
CA GLN A 13 -3.01 -12.43 -5.73
C GLN A 13 -3.92 -13.43 -5.01
N CYS A 14 -4.86 -12.93 -4.18
CA CYS A 14 -5.76 -13.77 -3.41
C CYS A 14 -7.03 -13.01 -3.02
N PRO A 15 -8.19 -13.32 -3.65
CA PRO A 15 -9.46 -12.68 -3.34
C PRO A 15 -9.88 -12.86 -1.86
N LYS A 16 -9.58 -14.02 -1.26
CA LYS A 16 -9.84 -14.29 0.17
C LYS A 16 -9.01 -13.37 1.07
N ALA A 17 -7.74 -13.12 0.74
CA ALA A 17 -6.89 -12.21 1.51
C ALA A 17 -7.37 -10.76 1.43
N LEU A 18 -7.90 -10.32 0.27
CA LEU A 18 -8.56 -9.03 0.12
C LEU A 18 -9.81 -8.94 1.01
N TRP A 19 -10.65 -9.97 0.99
CA TRP A 19 -11.85 -10.02 1.82
C TRP A 19 -11.51 -9.91 3.31
N LEU A 20 -10.52 -10.70 3.80
CA LEU A 20 -10.04 -10.61 5.17
C LEU A 20 -9.51 -9.21 5.49
N LYS A 21 -8.70 -8.61 4.62
CA LYS A 21 -8.18 -7.25 4.83
C LYS A 21 -9.27 -6.16 4.86
N LYS A 22 -10.42 -6.38 4.22
CA LYS A 22 -11.55 -5.43 4.22
C LYS A 22 -12.47 -5.63 5.42
N TYR A 23 -12.84 -6.88 5.72
CA TYR A 23 -13.95 -7.18 6.62
C TYR A 23 -13.53 -7.89 7.92
N LYS A 24 -12.31 -8.43 7.99
CA LYS A 24 -11.82 -9.22 9.13
C LYS A 24 -10.32 -8.99 9.35
N LYS A 25 -9.93 -7.75 9.64
CA LYS A 25 -8.51 -7.35 9.71
C LYS A 25 -7.79 -7.98 10.92
N GLU A 26 -8.52 -8.22 11.99
CA GLU A 26 -8.06 -8.74 13.27
C GLU A 26 -7.47 -10.15 13.18
N VAL A 27 -7.79 -10.92 12.14
CA VAL A 27 -7.17 -12.25 11.93
C VAL A 27 -5.89 -12.19 11.09
N LEU A 28 -5.54 -11.03 10.54
CA LEU A 28 -4.32 -10.88 9.77
C LEU A 28 -3.15 -10.61 10.70
N THR A 29 -2.04 -11.29 10.45
CA THR A 29 -0.77 -10.98 11.09
C THR A 29 -0.38 -9.54 10.79
N PRO A 30 -0.11 -8.71 11.81
CA PRO A 30 0.41 -7.37 11.59
C PRO A 30 1.81 -7.46 10.94
N PRO A 31 2.21 -6.44 10.17
CA PRO A 31 3.59 -6.38 9.68
C PRO A 31 4.55 -6.31 10.86
N ASP A 32 5.66 -7.01 10.76
CA ASP A 32 6.76 -6.91 11.72
C ASP A 32 7.59 -5.64 11.50
N GLU A 33 8.52 -5.36 12.41
CA GLU A 33 9.37 -4.17 12.35
C GLU A 33 10.20 -4.10 11.05
N GLN A 34 10.64 -5.25 10.54
CA GLN A 34 11.40 -5.32 9.30
C GLN A 34 10.53 -4.92 8.10
N ALA A 35 9.30 -5.44 8.01
CA ALA A 35 8.36 -5.06 6.97
C ALA A 35 8.01 -3.57 7.04
N LEU A 36 7.83 -3.02 8.25
CA LEU A 36 7.59 -1.59 8.44
C LEU A 36 8.79 -0.74 7.95
N ALA A 37 10.02 -1.14 8.26
CA ALA A 37 11.22 -0.45 7.81
C ALA A 37 11.36 -0.44 6.28
N ILE A 38 10.97 -1.54 5.60
CA ILE A 38 10.94 -1.62 4.13
C ILE A 38 9.90 -0.64 3.56
N PHE A 39 8.71 -0.53 4.17
CA PHE A 39 7.69 0.41 3.73
C PHE A 39 8.13 1.87 3.87
N GLU A 40 8.72 2.22 5.02
CA GLU A 40 9.30 3.55 5.25
C GLU A 40 10.37 3.89 4.21
N THR A 41 11.29 2.95 3.96
CA THR A 41 12.31 3.11 2.92
C THR A 41 11.69 3.34 1.55
N GLY A 42 10.62 2.61 1.20
CA GLY A 42 9.88 2.80 -0.04
C GLY A 42 9.27 4.20 -0.17
N ASN A 43 8.73 4.76 0.91
CA ASN A 43 8.18 6.12 0.93
C ASN A 43 9.27 7.17 0.69
N ILE A 44 10.42 7.02 1.34
CA ILE A 44 11.59 7.91 1.16
C ILE A 44 12.06 7.89 -0.29
N VAL A 45 12.21 6.70 -0.87
CA VAL A 45 12.60 6.54 -2.28
C VAL A 45 11.59 7.18 -3.22
N GLY A 46 10.28 7.03 -2.95
CA GLY A 46 9.22 7.67 -3.72
C GLY A 46 9.30 9.19 -3.70
N ALA A 47 9.55 9.77 -2.52
CA ALA A 47 9.73 11.21 -2.37
C ALA A 47 10.97 11.72 -3.13
N LEU A 48 12.10 11.01 -3.04
CA LEU A 48 13.31 11.34 -3.78
C LEU A 48 13.11 11.23 -5.30
N ALA A 49 12.37 10.23 -5.76
CA ALA A 49 12.04 10.08 -7.18
C ALA A 49 11.23 11.28 -7.70
N CYS A 50 10.25 11.78 -6.93
CA CYS A 50 9.50 12.98 -7.32
C CYS A 50 10.37 14.24 -7.37
N GLN A 51 11.43 14.33 -6.56
CA GLN A 51 12.41 15.42 -6.65
C GLN A 51 13.28 15.33 -7.91
N LEU A 52 13.67 14.11 -8.30
CA LEU A 52 14.49 13.87 -9.49
C LEU A 52 13.72 14.00 -10.80
N PHE A 53 12.42 13.71 -10.79
CA PHE A 53 11.54 13.72 -11.95
C PHE A 53 10.37 14.69 -11.73
N PRO A 54 10.51 15.98 -12.09
CA PRO A 54 9.53 17.03 -11.78
C PRO A 54 8.14 16.82 -12.39
N GLU A 55 8.06 16.09 -13.50
CA GLU A 55 6.80 15.70 -14.14
C GLU A 55 6.13 14.50 -13.42
N GLY A 56 6.88 13.78 -12.59
CA GLY A 56 6.38 12.70 -11.76
C GLY A 56 5.64 13.27 -10.55
N ARG A 57 4.36 12.90 -10.41
CA ARG A 57 3.52 13.34 -9.29
C ARG A 57 3.09 12.14 -8.46
N GLU A 58 3.18 12.28 -7.15
CA GLU A 58 2.58 11.31 -6.24
C GLU A 58 1.05 11.32 -6.42
N VAL A 59 0.45 10.14 -6.47
CA VAL A 59 -1.01 9.99 -6.58
C VAL A 59 -1.55 9.77 -5.17
N PRO A 60 -2.18 10.78 -4.53
CA PRO A 60 -2.69 10.64 -3.18
C PRO A 60 -3.85 9.64 -3.16
N TYR A 61 -3.93 8.87 -2.09
CA TYR A 61 -5.10 8.02 -1.85
C TYR A 61 -6.27 8.90 -1.37
N THR A 62 -7.19 9.24 -2.27
CA THR A 62 -8.43 9.93 -1.91
C THR A 62 -9.49 8.93 -1.46
N THR A 63 -10.08 9.20 -0.30
CA THR A 63 -11.27 8.49 0.18
C THR A 63 -12.48 9.30 -0.25
N ASN A 64 -13.15 8.89 -1.34
CA ASN A 64 -14.53 9.31 -1.61
C ASN A 64 -15.48 8.57 -0.68
#